data_AF-A0A1Q8ZJY8-F1
#
_entry.id   AF-A0A1Q8ZJY8-F1
#
_cell.length_a   1.000
_cell.length_b   1.000
_cell.length_c   1.000
_cell.angle_alpha   90.00
_cell.angle_beta   90.00
_cell.angle_gamma   90.00
#
_symmetry.space_group_name_H-M   'P 1'
#
loop_
_entity.id
_entity.type
_entity.pdbx_description
1 polymer ?
#
loop_
_entity_poly.entity_id
_entity_poly.type
_entity_poly.pdbx_seq_one_letter_code
_entity_poly.pdbx_strand_id
1 'polypeptide(L)'
;MFARESDKKVTDGNHVLFQLRELVKNSGVDILQDVRFVNILGVVDINVVRLSLGLPSAEQEKSYKTVQGIAHDACILLGLESPWAASAEANDDGNSSGQGAVQRMRELNPDGSLRNAQDLLGDQGFVLGACIKKKGEKFEGQITGMDGSSVTVKDLKSGGVLKVQARDMLCSGWITFKPKAEPESIASLQSMGPKKNNDFLAGHVIAEIHGAMHELATTHDSQKALGGLSVQLKPNRALVSSEVFGK
;
A
#
# COMPACT_ATOMS: atom_id res chain seq x y z
N MET A 1 15.08 -1.44 -3.28
CA MET A 1 14.01 -2.30 -2.70
C MET A 1 12.65 -1.97 -3.31
N PHE A 2 12.33 -0.68 -3.49
CA PHE A 2 11.17 -0.20 -4.25
C PHE A 2 11.05 -0.84 -5.64
N ALA A 3 12.11 -0.83 -6.45
CA ALA A 3 12.09 -1.44 -7.79
C ALA A 3 11.60 -2.91 -7.80
N ARG A 4 12.08 -3.77 -6.87
CA ARG A 4 11.67 -5.19 -6.82
C ARG A 4 10.24 -5.41 -6.34
N GLU A 5 9.74 -4.56 -5.44
CA GLU A 5 8.36 -4.64 -4.94
C GLU A 5 7.38 -4.05 -5.97
N SER A 6 7.76 -2.98 -6.66
CA SER A 6 7.03 -2.40 -7.78
C SER A 6 6.99 -3.36 -8.97
N ASP A 7 8.09 -4.04 -9.30
CA ASP A 7 8.13 -5.04 -10.38
C ASP A 7 7.11 -6.16 -10.15
N LYS A 8 7.01 -6.65 -8.91
CA LYS A 8 6.00 -7.68 -8.56
C LYS A 8 4.58 -7.14 -8.69
N LYS A 9 4.29 -5.94 -8.16
CA LYS A 9 2.95 -5.33 -8.24
C LYS A 9 2.54 -5.03 -9.68
N VAL A 10 3.46 -4.55 -10.51
CA VAL A 10 3.23 -4.30 -11.94
C VAL A 10 2.98 -5.60 -12.69
N THR A 11 3.74 -6.67 -12.37
CA THR A 11 3.53 -8.00 -12.98
C THR A 11 2.17 -8.58 -12.60
N ASP A 12 1.80 -8.53 -11.32
CA ASP A 12 0.50 -8.97 -10.82
C ASP A 12 -0.64 -8.14 -11.45
N GLY A 13 -0.45 -6.83 -11.59
CA GLY A 13 -1.39 -5.93 -12.24
C GLY A 13 -1.61 -6.25 -13.72
N ASN A 14 -0.52 -6.47 -14.46
CA ASN A 14 -0.58 -6.87 -15.87
C ASN A 14 -1.31 -8.22 -16.05
N HIS A 15 -1.09 -9.17 -15.15
CA HIS A 15 -1.76 -10.46 -15.19
C HIS A 15 -3.27 -10.34 -15.04
N VAL A 16 -3.73 -9.57 -14.04
CA VAL A 16 -5.16 -9.34 -13.80
C VAL A 16 -5.80 -8.55 -14.95
N LEU A 17 -5.12 -7.51 -15.46
CA LEU A 17 -5.60 -6.76 -16.61
C LEU A 17 -5.72 -7.63 -17.87
N PHE A 18 -4.78 -8.55 -18.09
CA PHE A 18 -4.85 -9.50 -19.20
C PHE A 18 -6.07 -10.42 -19.07
N GLN A 19 -6.31 -10.96 -17.88
CA GLN A 19 -7.48 -11.80 -17.60
C GLN A 19 -8.80 -11.03 -17.79
N LEU A 20 -8.87 -9.77 -17.34
CA LEU A 20 -10.05 -8.93 -17.53
C LEU A 20 -10.33 -8.69 -19.02
N ARG A 21 -9.30 -8.37 -19.81
CA ARG A 21 -9.44 -8.16 -21.26
C ARG A 21 -9.86 -9.44 -21.99
N GLU A 22 -9.37 -10.60 -21.57
CA GLU A 22 -9.81 -11.90 -22.11
C GLU A 22 -11.28 -12.17 -21.77
N LEU A 23 -11.73 -11.90 -20.54
CA LEU A 23 -13.15 -12.02 -20.17
C LEU A 23 -14.05 -11.12 -21.03
N VAL A 24 -13.63 -9.87 -21.22
CA VAL A 24 -14.35 -8.92 -22.06
C VAL A 24 -14.38 -9.40 -23.52
N LYS A 25 -13.26 -9.86 -24.07
CA LYS A 25 -13.20 -10.38 -25.45
C LYS A 25 -14.11 -11.61 -25.63
N ASN A 26 -14.17 -12.48 -24.62
CA ASN A 26 -14.98 -13.69 -24.63
C ASN A 26 -16.47 -13.42 -24.37
N SER A 27 -16.84 -12.20 -23.96
CA SER A 27 -18.25 -11.80 -23.79
C SER A 27 -19.00 -11.57 -25.11
N GLY A 28 -18.29 -11.59 -26.25
CA GLY A 28 -18.89 -11.41 -27.57
C GLY A 28 -19.20 -9.95 -27.93
N VAL A 29 -18.79 -8.99 -27.10
CA VAL A 29 -18.93 -7.55 -27.35
C VAL A 29 -17.70 -7.03 -28.10
N ASP A 30 -17.93 -6.27 -29.18
CA ASP A 30 -16.85 -5.55 -29.86
C ASP A 30 -16.42 -4.32 -29.04
N ILE A 31 -15.34 -4.51 -28.28
CA ILE A 31 -14.75 -3.55 -27.35
C ILE A 31 -14.44 -2.19 -28.03
N LEU A 32 -14.12 -2.22 -29.33
CA LEU A 32 -13.72 -1.01 -30.07
C LEU A 32 -14.93 -0.19 -30.55
N GLN A 33 -16.13 -0.77 -30.54
CA GLN A 33 -17.36 -0.13 -30.98
C GLN A 33 -18.21 0.39 -29.81
N ASP A 34 -18.06 -0.17 -28.60
CA ASP A 34 -18.78 0.29 -27.41
C ASP A 34 -17.93 1.22 -26.55
N VAL A 35 -18.23 2.52 -26.63
CA VAL A 35 -17.58 3.59 -25.88
C VAL A 35 -17.59 3.34 -24.36
N ARG A 36 -18.58 2.61 -23.84
CA ARG A 36 -18.65 2.28 -22.40
C ARG A 36 -17.52 1.36 -21.98
N PHE A 37 -17.21 0.36 -22.80
CA PHE A 37 -16.13 -0.59 -22.53
C PHE A 37 -14.77 0.11 -22.56
N VAL A 38 -14.55 0.98 -23.56
CA VAL A 38 -13.33 1.79 -23.66
C VAL A 38 -13.14 2.66 -22.42
N ASN A 39 -14.20 3.36 -21.98
CA ASN A 39 -14.12 4.23 -20.81
C ASN A 39 -13.87 3.44 -19.51
N ILE A 40 -14.57 2.33 -19.30
CA ILE A 40 -14.39 1.50 -18.09
C ILE A 40 -12.97 0.91 -18.06
N LEU A 41 -12.49 0.36 -19.17
CA LEU A 41 -11.12 -0.18 -19.25
C LEU A 41 -10.06 0.90 -19.03
N GLY A 42 -10.26 2.11 -19.57
CA GLY A 42 -9.37 3.25 -19.33
C GLY A 42 -9.30 3.65 -17.86
N VAL A 43 -10.44 3.71 -17.16
CA VAL A 43 -10.49 3.99 -15.72
C VAL A 43 -9.81 2.88 -14.92
N VAL A 44 -9.99 1.62 -15.32
CA VAL A 44 -9.34 0.46 -14.69
C VAL A 44 -7.82 0.55 -14.84
N ASP A 45 -7.32 0.79 -16.06
CA ASP A 45 -5.88 0.89 -16.32
C ASP A 45 -5.22 1.98 -15.45
N ILE A 46 -5.83 3.16 -15.35
CA ILE A 46 -5.35 4.25 -14.50
C ILE A 46 -5.31 3.83 -13.03
N ASN A 47 -6.37 3.18 -12.52
CA ASN A 47 -6.42 2.74 -11.13
C ASN A 47 -5.40 1.64 -10.81
N VAL A 48 -5.14 0.72 -11.75
CA VAL A 48 -4.11 -0.32 -11.59
C VAL A 48 -2.71 0.28 -11.58
N VAL A 49 -2.42 1.22 -12.49
CA VAL A 49 -1.16 1.96 -12.50
C VAL A 49 -0.97 2.71 -11.20
N ARG A 50 -1.99 3.44 -10.76
CA ARG A 50 -1.98 4.20 -9.51
C ARG A 50 -1.66 3.31 -8.31
N LEU A 51 -2.35 2.17 -8.19
CA LEU A 51 -2.13 1.20 -7.11
C LEU A 51 -0.74 0.56 -7.16
N SER A 52 -0.27 0.20 -8.36
CA SER A 52 1.03 -0.43 -8.57
C SER A 52 2.20 0.51 -8.25
N LEU A 53 2.04 1.80 -8.52
CA LEU A 53 3.02 2.84 -8.23
C LEU A 53 2.88 3.42 -6.81
N GLY A 54 1.83 3.05 -6.07
CA GLY A 54 1.58 3.57 -4.72
C GLY A 54 1.19 5.06 -4.70
N LEU A 55 0.54 5.54 -5.76
CA LEU A 55 0.07 6.92 -5.87
C LEU A 55 -1.23 7.09 -5.04
N PRO A 56 -1.39 8.23 -4.33
CA PRO A 56 -2.54 8.46 -3.46
C PRO A 56 -3.86 8.62 -4.25
N SER A 57 -4.99 8.33 -3.60
CA SER A 57 -6.33 8.58 -4.16
C SER A 57 -6.64 10.04 -4.26
N ALA A 58 -7.38 10.41 -5.31
CA ALA A 58 -8.09 11.67 -5.34
C ALA A 58 -9.13 11.70 -4.20
N GLU A 59 -9.46 12.91 -3.71
CA GLU A 59 -10.29 13.12 -2.52
C GLU A 59 -11.75 12.61 -2.62
N GLN A 60 -12.15 12.06 -3.78
CA GLN A 60 -13.49 11.51 -4.02
C GLN A 60 -13.48 10.14 -4.72
N GLU A 61 -12.29 9.56 -4.98
CA GLU A 61 -12.19 8.26 -5.63
C GLU A 61 -12.04 7.13 -4.61
N LYS A 62 -12.71 6.01 -4.88
CA LYS A 62 -12.59 4.77 -4.11
C LYS A 62 -11.12 4.37 -4.01
N SER A 63 -10.66 4.13 -2.79
CA SER A 63 -9.27 3.72 -2.54
C SER A 63 -9.18 2.20 -2.55
N TYR A 64 -8.66 1.65 -3.64
CA TYR A 64 -8.49 0.20 -3.77
C TYR A 64 -7.29 -0.32 -2.99
N LYS A 65 -7.45 -1.49 -2.36
CA LYS A 65 -6.36 -2.22 -1.70
C LYS A 65 -5.70 -3.24 -2.63
N THR A 66 -6.46 -3.75 -3.60
CA THR A 66 -6.03 -4.84 -4.49
C THR A 66 -6.37 -4.56 -5.95
N VAL A 67 -5.56 -5.10 -6.87
CA VAL A 67 -5.85 -4.99 -8.32
C VAL A 67 -7.08 -5.84 -8.69
N GLN A 68 -7.28 -6.95 -8.00
CA GLN A 68 -8.43 -7.83 -8.14
C GLN A 68 -9.74 -7.13 -7.77
N GLY A 69 -9.73 -6.26 -6.75
CA GLY A 69 -10.89 -5.42 -6.40
C GLY A 69 -11.25 -4.42 -7.50
N ILE A 70 -10.25 -3.80 -8.15
CA ILE A 70 -10.48 -2.93 -9.31
C ILE A 70 -11.12 -3.72 -10.47
N ALA A 71 -10.59 -4.91 -10.76
CA ALA A 71 -11.10 -5.76 -11.83
C ALA A 71 -12.50 -6.31 -11.53
N HIS A 72 -12.82 -6.55 -10.25
CA HIS A 72 -14.16 -6.94 -9.81
C HIS A 72 -15.21 -5.87 -10.13
N ASP A 73 -14.96 -4.63 -9.72
CA ASP A 73 -15.87 -3.52 -9.96
C ASP A 73 -16.02 -3.25 -11.47
N ALA A 74 -14.95 -3.45 -12.26
CA ALA A 74 -15.01 -3.40 -13.72
C ALA A 74 -15.97 -4.45 -14.31
N CYS A 75 -15.90 -5.71 -13.85
CA CYS A 75 -16.83 -6.75 -14.28
C CYS A 75 -18.28 -6.37 -13.97
N ILE A 76 -18.56 -5.81 -12.79
CA ILE A 76 -19.91 -5.35 -12.41
C ILE A 76 -20.39 -4.26 -13.38
N LEU A 77 -19.57 -3.25 -13.66
CA LEU A 77 -19.92 -2.14 -14.56
C LEU A 77 -20.14 -2.62 -16.00
N LEU A 78 -19.45 -3.69 -16.41
CA LEU A 78 -19.57 -4.30 -17.74
C LEU A 78 -20.68 -5.37 -17.81
N GLY A 79 -21.35 -5.67 -16.70
CA GLY A 79 -22.37 -6.72 -16.64
C GLY A 79 -21.82 -8.13 -16.82
N LEU A 80 -20.55 -8.36 -16.46
CA LEU A 80 -19.86 -9.64 -16.57
C LEU A 80 -19.77 -10.34 -15.21
N GLU A 81 -19.77 -11.67 -15.23
CA GLU A 81 -19.49 -12.46 -14.03
C GLU A 81 -18.02 -12.29 -13.62
N SER A 82 -17.79 -11.93 -12.37
CA SER A 82 -16.46 -11.62 -11.87
C SER A 82 -15.80 -12.81 -11.19
N PRO A 83 -14.63 -13.28 -11.65
CA PRO A 83 -13.87 -14.31 -10.93
C PRO A 83 -13.23 -13.77 -9.64
N TRP A 84 -13.22 -12.46 -9.44
CA TRP A 84 -12.61 -11.78 -8.29
C TRP A 84 -13.65 -11.35 -7.25
N ALA A 85 -14.82 -11.99 -7.19
CA ALA A 85 -15.87 -11.67 -6.21
C ALA A 85 -15.38 -11.72 -4.75
N ALA A 86 -14.41 -12.59 -4.43
CA ALA A 86 -13.79 -12.65 -3.10
C ALA A 86 -12.94 -11.40 -2.77
N SER A 87 -12.59 -10.59 -3.76
CA SER A 87 -11.86 -9.33 -3.63
C SER A 87 -12.76 -8.11 -3.70
N ALA A 88 -14.09 -8.29 -3.60
CA ALA A 88 -15.03 -7.18 -3.54
C ALA A 88 -14.69 -6.25 -2.36
N GLU A 89 -14.40 -4.99 -2.68
CA GLU A 89 -14.07 -3.98 -1.67
C GLU A 89 -15.34 -3.20 -1.32
N ALA A 90 -15.69 -3.14 -0.03
CA ALA A 90 -16.79 -2.31 0.44
C ALA A 90 -16.52 -0.83 0.07
N ASN A 91 -17.56 -0.11 -0.38
CA ASN A 91 -17.45 1.33 -0.56
C ASN A 91 -17.16 1.95 0.81
N ASP A 92 -15.95 2.48 0.95
CA ASP A 92 -15.52 3.17 2.16
C ASP A 92 -16.14 4.57 2.11
N ASP A 93 -17.38 4.69 2.59
CA ASP A 93 -18.04 5.97 2.83
C ASP A 93 -17.29 6.70 3.96
N GLY A 94 -16.17 7.32 3.62
CA GLY A 94 -15.62 8.48 4.31
C GLY A 94 -15.48 8.41 5.82
N ASN A 95 -15.18 7.25 6.42
CA ASN A 95 -14.84 7.17 7.84
C ASN A 95 -13.62 6.30 8.06
N SER A 96 -12.45 6.90 7.85
CA SER A 96 -11.17 6.32 8.25
C SER A 96 -11.08 6.19 9.78
N SER A 97 -11.66 5.12 10.30
CA SER A 97 -11.34 4.57 11.60
C SER A 97 -11.51 3.06 11.58
N GLY A 98 -10.43 2.36 11.90
CA GLY A 98 -10.48 0.95 12.28
C GLY A 98 -9.96 0.01 11.22
N GLN A 99 -8.73 -0.45 11.45
CA GLN A 99 -8.28 -1.77 11.06
C GLN A 99 -9.45 -2.76 11.15
N GLY A 100 -9.79 -3.39 10.03
CA GLY A 100 -10.63 -4.58 10.01
C GLY A 100 -9.88 -5.73 10.66
N ALA A 101 -9.72 -5.67 11.99
CA ALA A 101 -9.34 -6.80 12.78
C ALA A 101 -10.51 -7.79 12.66
N VAL A 102 -10.28 -8.90 11.98
CA VAL A 102 -11.18 -10.06 12.04
C VAL A 102 -11.33 -10.38 13.52
N GLN A 103 -12.50 -10.07 14.08
CA GLN A 103 -12.76 -10.22 15.50
C GLN A 103 -13.02 -11.71 15.78
N ARG A 104 -11.98 -12.54 15.66
CA ARG A 104 -12.04 -13.95 16.05
C ARG A 104 -12.23 -13.99 17.57
N MET A 105 -13.19 -14.80 18.03
CA MET A 105 -13.38 -15.02 19.45
C MET A 105 -12.08 -15.57 20.06
N ARG A 106 -11.63 -14.97 21.16
CA ARG A 106 -10.41 -15.38 21.88
C ARG A 106 -10.71 -16.70 22.60
N GLU A 107 -10.41 -17.83 21.98
CA GLU A 107 -10.47 -19.12 22.64
C GLU A 107 -9.26 -19.30 23.58
N LEU A 108 -9.51 -19.72 24.81
CA LEU A 108 -8.49 -20.04 25.81
C LEU A 108 -8.34 -21.56 25.90
N ASN A 109 -7.10 -22.03 26.02
CA ASN A 109 -6.80 -23.40 26.41
C ASN A 109 -7.21 -23.65 27.88
N PRO A 110 -7.34 -24.92 28.32
CA PRO A 110 -7.70 -25.25 29.70
C PRO A 110 -6.72 -24.73 30.77
N ASP A 111 -5.49 -24.40 30.37
CA ASP A 111 -4.45 -23.81 31.22
C ASP A 111 -4.53 -22.26 31.29
N GLY A 112 -5.51 -21.64 30.62
CA GLY A 112 -5.68 -20.19 30.55
C GLY A 112 -4.78 -19.49 29.52
N SER A 113 -4.01 -20.23 28.71
CA SER A 113 -3.23 -19.68 27.59
C SER A 113 -4.11 -19.39 26.37
N LEU A 114 -3.69 -18.44 25.53
CA LEU A 114 -4.41 -18.09 24.30
C LEU A 114 -4.19 -19.18 23.23
N ARG A 115 -5.28 -19.75 22.72
CA ARG A 115 -5.24 -20.61 21.55
C ARG A 115 -4.95 -19.74 20.31
N ASN A 116 -3.96 -20.12 19.49
CA ASN A 116 -3.53 -19.40 18.29
C ASN A 116 -3.08 -17.94 18.51
N ALA A 117 -2.30 -17.69 19.58
CA ALA A 117 -1.78 -16.36 19.92
C ALA A 117 -0.98 -15.69 18.77
N GLN A 118 -0.25 -16.48 17.98
CA GLN A 118 0.55 -15.96 16.86
C GLN A 118 -0.34 -15.41 15.73
N ASP A 119 -1.47 -16.07 15.43
CA ASP A 119 -2.42 -15.61 14.42
C ASP A 119 -3.13 -14.33 14.87
N LEU A 120 -3.54 -14.27 16.15
CA LEU A 120 -4.20 -13.08 16.73
C LEU A 120 -3.27 -11.85 16.75
N LEU A 121 -1.98 -12.08 17.03
CA LEU A 121 -0.96 -11.03 16.96
C LEU A 121 -0.72 -10.60 15.51
N GLY A 122 -0.66 -11.56 14.58
CA GLY A 122 -0.55 -11.30 13.14
C GLY A 122 -1.70 -10.45 12.59
N ASP A 123 -2.94 -10.73 12.99
CA ASP A 123 -4.13 -9.96 12.60
C ASP A 123 -4.05 -8.48 13.07
N GLN A 124 -3.28 -8.18 14.13
CA GLN A 124 -3.00 -6.81 14.58
C GLN A 124 -1.68 -6.22 14.06
N GLY A 125 -0.98 -6.93 13.16
CA GLY A 125 0.28 -6.50 12.56
C GLY A 125 1.53 -6.80 13.40
N PHE A 126 1.39 -7.48 14.54
CA PHE A 126 2.51 -7.89 15.39
C PHE A 126 3.16 -9.17 14.84
N VAL A 127 3.87 -9.03 13.73
CA VAL A 127 4.61 -10.12 13.07
C VAL A 127 6.11 -10.05 13.36
N LEU A 128 6.84 -11.14 13.11
CA LEU A 128 8.29 -11.16 13.18
C LEU A 128 8.90 -10.04 12.31
N GLY A 129 9.85 -9.30 12.87
CA GLY A 129 10.49 -8.15 12.22
C GLY A 129 9.72 -6.84 12.34
N ALA A 130 8.47 -6.84 12.83
CA ALA A 130 7.69 -5.62 13.02
C ALA A 130 8.31 -4.74 14.12
N CYS A 131 8.35 -3.43 13.86
CA CYS A 131 8.72 -2.44 14.87
C CYS A 131 7.50 -2.03 15.69
N ILE A 132 7.65 -2.02 17.00
CA ILE A 132 6.59 -1.76 17.97
C ILE A 132 6.99 -0.67 18.93
N LYS A 133 6.01 0.08 19.42
CA LYS A 133 6.19 1.04 20.50
C LYS A 133 5.05 0.92 21.50
N LYS A 134 5.34 1.25 22.75
CA LYS A 134 4.34 1.24 23.82
C LYS A 134 3.76 2.66 23.99
N LYS A 135 2.45 2.81 23.83
CA LYS A 135 1.71 4.07 24.02
C LYS A 135 1.97 4.61 25.42
N GLY A 136 2.37 5.88 25.51
CA GLY A 136 2.68 6.55 26.77
C GLY A 136 4.11 6.34 27.27
N GLU A 137 4.87 5.42 26.68
CA GLU A 137 6.28 5.19 27.03
C GLU A 137 7.20 5.56 25.86
N LYS A 138 8.45 5.93 26.16
CA LYS A 138 9.49 6.19 25.14
C LYS A 138 10.19 4.90 24.68
N PHE A 139 9.48 3.77 24.74
CA PHE A 139 10.00 2.45 24.38
C PHE A 139 9.71 2.14 22.91
N GLU A 140 10.76 1.73 22.20
CA GLU A 140 10.69 1.29 20.81
C GLU A 140 11.49 -0.01 20.67
N GLY A 141 10.91 -1.02 20.04
CA GLY A 141 11.52 -2.32 19.88
C GLY A 141 11.14 -3.01 18.59
N GLN A 142 11.82 -4.12 18.29
CA GLN A 142 11.52 -4.98 17.15
C GLN A 142 11.19 -6.38 17.65
N ILE A 143 10.12 -6.97 17.11
CA ILE A 143 9.78 -8.37 17.38
C ILE A 143 10.81 -9.27 16.70
N THR A 144 11.55 -10.04 17.50
CA THR A 144 12.62 -10.94 17.04
C THR A 144 12.27 -12.41 17.21
N GLY A 145 11.27 -12.73 18.02
CA GLY A 145 10.80 -14.10 18.23
C GLY A 145 9.36 -14.14 18.72
N MET A 146 8.64 -15.19 18.37
CA MET A 146 7.30 -15.49 18.87
C MET A 146 7.28 -16.97 19.23
N ASP A 147 6.98 -17.28 20.49
CA ASP A 147 6.95 -18.65 21.02
C ASP A 147 5.68 -18.82 21.86
N GLY A 148 4.66 -19.42 21.25
CA GLY A 148 3.35 -19.62 21.85
C GLY A 148 2.75 -18.32 22.39
N SER A 149 2.65 -18.22 23.72
CA SER A 149 2.11 -17.07 24.44
C SER A 149 3.13 -15.95 24.71
N SER A 150 4.39 -16.12 24.32
CA SER A 150 5.47 -15.16 24.58
C SER A 150 6.03 -14.54 23.30
N VAL A 151 6.29 -13.24 23.35
CA VAL A 151 6.89 -12.45 22.26
C VAL A 151 8.23 -11.90 22.74
N THR A 152 9.28 -12.13 21.95
CA THR A 152 10.62 -11.61 22.21
C THR A 152 10.82 -10.32 21.44
N VAL A 153 11.08 -9.23 22.16
CA VAL A 153 11.23 -7.88 21.64
C VAL A 153 12.64 -7.39 21.93
N LYS A 154 13.36 -6.98 20.89
CA LYS A 154 14.67 -6.33 21.01
C LYS A 154 14.47 -4.82 21.08
N ASP A 155 14.93 -4.17 22.14
CA ASP A 155 14.92 -2.71 22.27
C ASP A 155 15.84 -2.08 21.23
N LEU A 156 15.33 -1.11 20.47
CA LEU A 156 16.08 -0.43 19.42
C LEU A 156 17.12 0.56 19.97
N LYS A 157 16.95 1.06 21.21
CA LYS A 157 17.88 2.03 21.83
C LYS A 157 19.01 1.34 22.58
N SER A 158 18.68 0.36 23.42
CA SER A 158 19.63 -0.32 24.29
C SER A 158 20.19 -1.61 23.70
N GLY A 159 19.53 -2.17 22.67
CA GLY A 159 19.83 -3.50 22.14
C GLY A 159 19.42 -4.66 23.06
N GLY A 160 18.85 -4.36 24.24
CA GLY A 160 18.40 -5.34 25.22
C GLY A 160 17.24 -6.19 24.70
N VAL A 161 17.11 -7.40 25.23
CA VAL A 161 16.05 -8.34 24.84
C VAL A 161 15.03 -8.46 25.97
N LEU A 162 13.76 -8.25 25.63
CA LEU A 162 12.62 -8.30 26.53
C LEU A 162 11.67 -9.41 26.10
N LYS A 163 11.14 -10.16 27.07
CA LYS A 163 10.08 -11.15 26.83
C LYS A 163 8.75 -10.57 27.32
N VAL A 164 7.81 -10.41 26.40
CA VAL A 164 6.48 -9.81 26.63
C VAL A 164 5.42 -10.88 26.41
N GLN A 165 4.36 -10.90 27.23
CA GLN A 165 3.26 -11.83 27.00
C GLN A 165 2.39 -11.37 25.83
N ALA A 166 1.99 -12.30 24.96
CA ALA A 166 1.10 -12.04 23.83
C ALA A 166 -0.22 -11.39 24.28
N ARG A 167 -0.73 -11.79 25.44
CA ARG A 167 -1.92 -11.19 26.06
C ARG A 167 -1.74 -9.70 26.31
N ASP A 168 -0.59 -9.28 26.82
CA ASP A 168 -0.31 -7.87 27.14
C ASP A 168 -0.22 -7.02 25.88
N MET A 169 0.29 -7.59 24.77
CA MET A 169 0.30 -6.92 23.47
C MET A 169 -1.12 -6.76 22.90
N LEU A 170 -2.00 -7.76 23.08
CA LEU A 170 -3.38 -7.77 22.58
C LEU A 170 -4.38 -6.99 23.44
N CYS A 171 -4.06 -6.70 24.70
CA CYS A 171 -4.97 -6.06 25.67
C CYS A 171 -4.86 -4.53 25.72
N SER A 172 -4.14 -3.92 24.77
CA SER A 172 -3.89 -2.48 24.59
C SER A 172 -2.61 -1.95 25.22
N GLY A 173 -2.03 -0.93 24.57
CA GLY A 173 -0.79 -0.27 24.98
C GLY A 173 0.33 -0.42 23.96
N TRP A 174 0.28 -1.42 23.08
CA TRP A 174 1.29 -1.62 22.04
C TRP A 174 0.75 -1.23 20.68
N ILE A 175 1.60 -0.61 19.85
CA ILE A 175 1.27 -0.30 18.45
C ILE A 175 2.48 -0.55 17.56
N THR A 176 2.20 -1.09 16.37
CA THR A 176 3.21 -1.22 15.32
C THR A 176 3.47 0.13 14.65
N PHE A 177 4.70 0.39 14.27
CA PHE A 177 5.05 1.53 13.43
C PHE A 177 6.07 1.11 12.37
N LYS A 178 6.14 1.87 11.27
CA LYS A 178 7.22 1.74 10.30
C LYS A 178 8.26 2.83 10.63
N PRO A 179 9.50 2.46 10.99
CA PRO A 179 10.56 3.45 11.17
C PRO A 179 10.68 4.29 9.90
N LYS A 180 10.93 5.59 10.06
CA LYS A 180 11.33 6.42 8.91
C LYS A 180 12.64 5.84 8.40
N ALA A 181 12.74 5.64 7.08
CA ALA A 181 13.97 5.19 6.46
C ALA A 181 15.10 6.14 6.90
N GLU A 182 16.20 5.57 7.39
CA GLU A 182 17.36 6.38 7.74
C GLU A 182 17.85 7.12 6.48
N PRO A 183 18.29 8.38 6.63
CA PRO A 183 18.82 9.13 5.51
C PRO A 183 20.07 8.42 4.98
N GLU A 184 19.96 7.88 3.77
CA GLU A 184 21.08 7.25 3.09
C GLU A 184 22.04 8.35 2.60
N SER A 185 23.31 8.27 3.04
CA SER A 185 24.33 9.22 2.60
C SER A 185 24.75 8.89 1.18
N ILE A 186 24.41 9.78 0.25
CA ILE A 186 24.81 9.67 -1.15
C ILE A 186 26.17 10.36 -1.31
N ALA A 187 27.23 9.58 -1.45
CA ALA A 187 28.60 10.10 -1.59
C ALA A 187 28.83 10.87 -2.91
N SER A 188 28.01 10.64 -3.94
CA SER A 188 28.10 11.36 -5.22
C SER A 188 26.76 11.38 -5.95
N LEU A 189 26.30 12.56 -6.37
CA LEU A 189 25.08 12.72 -7.17
C LEU A 189 25.16 12.01 -8.53
N GLN A 190 26.36 11.74 -9.04
CA GLN A 190 26.57 11.05 -10.32
C GLN A 190 26.14 9.58 -10.26
N SER A 191 26.15 8.93 -9.08
CA SER A 191 25.65 7.55 -8.92
C SER A 191 24.12 7.49 -8.94
N MET A 192 23.45 8.61 -8.67
CA MET A 192 21.99 8.77 -8.72
C MET A 192 21.49 9.20 -10.10
N GLY A 193 22.38 9.31 -11.10
CA GLY A 193 22.00 9.75 -12.44
C GLY A 193 21.09 8.76 -13.18
N PRO A 194 20.35 9.23 -14.20
CA PRO A 194 19.34 8.46 -14.93
C PRO A 194 19.85 7.16 -15.56
N LYS A 195 21.14 7.07 -15.88
CA LYS A 195 21.72 5.86 -16.50
C LYS A 195 22.05 4.74 -15.53
N LYS A 196 22.13 5.01 -14.22
CA LYS A 196 22.65 4.06 -13.22
C LYS A 196 21.69 3.75 -12.09
N ASN A 197 20.68 4.59 -11.87
CA ASN A 197 19.76 4.43 -10.75
C ASN A 197 18.31 4.25 -11.21
N ASN A 198 17.76 3.06 -10.98
CA ASN A 198 16.38 2.73 -11.31
C ASN A 198 15.37 3.54 -10.48
N ASP A 199 15.72 3.94 -9.26
CA ASP A 199 14.85 4.78 -8.43
C ASP A 199 14.78 6.22 -9.00
N PHE A 200 15.85 6.71 -9.64
CA PHE A 200 15.83 7.97 -10.38
C PHE A 200 14.91 7.88 -11.59
N LEU A 201 15.02 6.80 -12.38
CA LEU A 201 14.14 6.58 -13.54
C LEU A 201 12.67 6.47 -13.13
N ALA A 202 12.37 5.70 -12.08
CA ALA A 202 11.03 5.59 -11.54
C ALA A 202 10.49 6.96 -11.07
N GLY A 203 11.31 7.72 -10.34
CA GLY A 203 10.95 9.08 -9.93
C GLY A 203 10.72 10.04 -11.11
N HIS A 204 11.51 9.91 -12.17
CA HIS A 204 11.40 10.72 -13.38
C HIS A 204 10.10 10.42 -14.13
N VAL A 205 9.77 9.15 -14.35
CA VAL A 205 8.51 8.73 -14.98
C VAL A 205 7.31 9.22 -14.17
N ILE A 206 7.35 9.08 -12.84
CA ILE A 206 6.30 9.62 -11.96
C ILE A 206 6.17 11.14 -12.13
N ALA A 207 7.28 11.87 -12.22
CA ALA A 207 7.27 13.31 -12.43
C ALA A 207 6.70 13.72 -13.80
N GLU A 208 6.99 12.98 -14.87
CA GLU A 208 6.42 13.22 -16.19
C GLU A 208 4.91 12.94 -16.22
N ILE A 209 4.47 11.83 -15.61
CA ILE A 209 3.04 11.53 -15.45
C ILE A 209 2.34 12.65 -14.68
N HIS A 210 2.94 13.13 -13.58
CA HIS A 210 2.40 14.26 -12.83
C HIS A 210 2.32 15.55 -13.66
N GLY A 211 3.34 15.83 -14.48
CA GLY A 211 3.34 17.00 -15.38
C GLY A 211 2.20 16.93 -16.40
N ALA A 212 2.06 15.79 -17.07
CA ALA A 212 0.99 15.56 -18.05
C ALA A 212 -0.40 15.62 -17.40
N MET A 213 -0.58 15.04 -16.21
CA MET A 213 -1.85 15.12 -15.47
C MET A 213 -2.18 16.56 -15.04
N HIS A 214 -1.19 17.34 -14.62
CA HIS A 214 -1.37 18.74 -14.27
C HIS A 214 -1.76 19.59 -15.48
N GLU A 215 -1.12 19.36 -16.63
CA GLU A 215 -1.46 20.03 -17.89
C GLU A 215 -2.88 19.67 -18.34
N LEU A 216 -3.28 18.40 -18.21
CA LEU A 216 -4.64 17.97 -18.53
C LEU A 216 -5.69 18.62 -17.62
N ALA A 217 -5.42 18.67 -16.31
CA ALA A 217 -6.32 19.26 -15.32
C ALA A 217 -6.48 20.78 -15.53
N THR A 218 -5.39 21.49 -15.84
CA THR A 218 -5.41 22.94 -16.08
C THR A 218 -6.01 23.32 -17.44
N THR A 219 -5.83 22.49 -18.47
CA THR A 219 -6.38 22.73 -19.81
C THR A 219 -7.89 22.44 -19.89
N HIS A 220 -8.40 21.54 -19.05
CA HIS A 220 -9.80 21.10 -19.04
C HIS A 220 -10.52 21.40 -17.72
N ASP A 221 -10.18 22.53 -17.09
CA ASP A 221 -10.65 22.98 -15.77
C ASP A 221 -12.20 23.06 -15.64
N SER A 222 -12.92 23.11 -16.78
CA SER A 222 -14.38 23.10 -16.84
C SER A 222 -15.02 21.71 -16.67
N GLN A 223 -14.25 20.63 -16.77
CA GLN A 223 -14.74 19.26 -16.61
C GLN A 223 -14.50 18.78 -15.17
N LYS A 224 -15.52 18.90 -14.32
CA LYS A 224 -15.50 18.41 -12.92
C LYS A 224 -15.06 16.94 -12.78
N ALA A 225 -15.27 16.10 -13.80
CA ALA A 225 -14.82 14.71 -13.84
C ALA A 225 -13.28 14.56 -13.83
N LEU A 226 -12.55 15.56 -14.31
CA LEU A 226 -11.08 15.60 -14.29
C LEU A 226 -10.52 16.21 -12.99
N GLY A 227 -11.38 16.72 -12.10
CA GLY A 227 -10.98 17.23 -10.78
C GLY A 227 -10.30 16.15 -9.92
N GLY A 228 -10.62 14.87 -10.16
CA GLY A 228 -9.94 13.73 -9.55
C GLY A 228 -8.47 13.54 -9.99
N LEU A 229 -8.06 14.12 -11.12
CA LEU A 229 -6.65 14.09 -11.55
C LEU A 229 -5.77 15.04 -10.74
N SER A 230 -6.34 15.85 -9.83
CA SER A 230 -5.60 16.66 -8.86
C SER A 230 -4.99 15.77 -7.76
N VAL A 231 -4.00 14.97 -8.14
CA VAL A 231 -3.17 14.23 -7.20
C VAL A 231 -2.44 15.27 -6.33
N GLN A 232 -2.64 15.25 -5.01
CA GLN A 232 -1.99 16.18 -4.08
C GLN A 232 -0.46 16.20 -4.33
N LEU A 233 0.03 17.31 -4.87
CA LEU A 233 1.44 17.59 -5.22
C LEU A 233 2.32 17.75 -3.96
N LYS A 234 2.23 16.83 -2.99
CA LYS A 234 3.10 16.87 -1.81
C LYS A 234 4.35 16.02 -2.07
N PRO A 235 5.54 16.62 -2.11
CA PRO A 235 6.77 15.84 -2.12
C PRO A 235 6.84 15.00 -0.84
N ASN A 236 6.85 13.67 -0.99
CA ASN A 236 6.96 12.72 0.12
C ASN A 236 8.40 12.58 0.64
N ARG A 237 9.38 13.23 -0.01
CA ARG A 237 10.80 13.18 0.34
C ARG A 237 11.41 14.58 0.29
N ALA A 238 12.12 14.95 1.35
CA ALA A 238 12.94 16.16 1.41
C ALA A 238 14.41 15.76 1.26
N LEU A 239 15.11 16.37 0.32
CA LEU A 239 16.56 16.31 0.24
C LEU A 239 17.12 17.42 1.13
N VAL A 240 17.84 17.03 2.18
CA VAL A 240 18.58 17.98 3.02
C VAL A 240 20.04 17.88 2.63
N SER A 241 20.57 18.93 2.02
CA SER A 241 22.02 19.06 1.78
C SER A 241 22.66 19.68 3.01
N SER A 242 23.60 18.98 3.63
CA SER A 242 24.51 19.56 4.61
C SER A 242 25.82 19.89 3.91
N GLU A 243 25.91 21.07 3.31
CA GLU A 243 27.21 21.57 2.86
C GLU A 243 28.07 21.87 4.09
N VAL A 244 29.03 21.00 4.38
CA VAL A 244 30.17 21.39 5.21
C VAL A 244 31.13 22.10 4.27
N PHE A 245 31.05 23.44 4.23
CA PHE A 245 32.12 24.24 3.65
C PHE A 245 33.40 23.94 4.42
N GLY A 246 34.27 23.11 3.83
CA GLY A 246 35.63 22.94 4.31
C GLY A 246 36.33 24.30 4.32
N LYS A 247 36.92 24.65 5.47
CA LYS A 247 37.81 25.80 5.61
C LYS A 247 39.07 25.62 4.77
#